data_AF-A0A937EED1-F1
#
_entry.id   AF-A0A937EED1-F1
#
_cell.length_a   1.000
_cell.length_b   1.000
_cell.length_c   1.000
_cell.angle_alpha   90.00
_cell.angle_beta   90.00
_cell.angle_gamma   90.00
#
_symmetry.space_group_name_H-M   'P 1'
#
loop_
_entity.id
_entity.type
_entity.pdbx_description
1 polymer ?
#
loop_
_entity_poly.entity_id
_entity_poly.type
_entity_poly.pdbx_seq_one_letter_code
_entity_poly.pdbx_strand_id
1 'polypeptide(L)'
;MTTQSPASPLPPPNERRRLRRFRPLTPAQLATAPEASGKVTPQKNTASPRTPEPQPLTPAQTFDALYAFCSPALVRQTYLLTGRRELAREAVERAFQLAWQRWPEVARDRDPAGWVRAVAYDCALSPWHRFRPRYRNPEPPPADPADRELLHALLRLPPTYRRTLVLYDGVGLDLPETAAETEASTPAAASRLTHAREALVAQLPELADPARLHQRLLELASTERLGAGKPTVVRTGGERRNVFWTRAAIAFTVTIIGATALTLQTAPTRYEAPVAPAQAVQGVPPPAAMGPLSQEEQALRAKLRRAETSGPERLSPETR
;
A
#
# COMPACT_ATOMS: atom_id res chain seq x y z
N MET A 1 -54.24 34.32 -4.42
CA MET A 1 -53.13 35.04 -3.75
C MET A 1 -52.40 34.06 -2.87
N THR A 2 -51.25 33.56 -3.32
CA THR A 2 -50.38 32.68 -2.53
C THR A 2 -48.95 33.12 -2.79
N THR A 3 -48.37 33.82 -1.83
CA THR A 3 -47.06 34.47 -1.92
C THR A 3 -45.96 33.43 -1.66
N GLN A 4 -45.11 33.20 -2.66
CA GLN A 4 -43.91 32.36 -2.56
C GLN A 4 -42.83 33.12 -1.75
N SER A 5 -42.32 32.47 -0.71
CA SER A 5 -41.21 32.97 0.11
C SER A 5 -39.87 32.72 -0.63
N PRO A 6 -38.96 33.69 -0.73
CA PRO A 6 -37.71 33.51 -1.47
C PRO A 6 -36.74 32.59 -0.71
N ALA A 7 -36.06 31.72 -1.45
CA ALA A 7 -35.03 30.83 -0.94
C ALA A 7 -33.86 31.64 -0.34
N SER A 8 -33.53 31.35 0.93
CA SER A 8 -32.41 31.99 1.61
C SER A 8 -31.07 31.72 0.90
N PRO A 9 -30.20 32.74 0.76
CA PRO A 9 -28.89 32.57 0.14
C PRO A 9 -27.98 31.71 1.03
N LEU A 10 -27.16 30.87 0.38
CA LEU A 10 -26.22 29.98 1.06
C LEU A 10 -25.16 30.77 1.84
N PRO A 11 -24.77 30.35 3.06
CA PRO A 11 -23.84 31.09 3.91
C PRO A 11 -22.41 31.12 3.32
N PRO A 12 -21.58 32.12 3.71
CA PRO A 12 -20.22 32.30 3.22
C PRO A 12 -19.23 31.20 3.67
N PRO A 13 -18.09 31.03 2.98
CA PRO A 13 -17.20 29.85 3.13
C PRO A 13 -16.62 29.64 4.54
N ASN A 14 -16.35 30.72 5.26
CA ASN A 14 -15.87 30.72 6.65
C ASN A 14 -16.93 30.23 7.64
N GLU A 15 -18.21 30.49 7.38
CA GLU A 15 -19.32 30.03 8.19
C GLU A 15 -19.64 28.55 7.92
N ARG A 16 -19.49 28.12 6.66
CA ARG A 16 -19.46 26.68 6.31
C ARG A 16 -18.32 25.94 7.02
N ARG A 17 -17.13 26.55 7.13
CA ARG A 17 -15.99 26.01 7.89
C ARG A 17 -16.27 25.92 9.39
N ARG A 18 -17.08 26.83 9.94
CA ARG A 18 -17.51 26.82 11.35
C ARG A 18 -18.59 25.76 11.61
N LEU A 19 -19.50 25.57 10.66
CA LEU A 19 -20.56 24.55 10.69
C LEU A 19 -20.04 23.14 10.36
N ARG A 20 -18.91 23.02 9.63
CA ARG A 20 -18.24 21.76 9.26
C ARG A 20 -17.12 21.35 10.21
N ARG A 21 -16.77 22.14 11.23
CA ARG A 21 -15.90 21.61 12.29
C ARG A 21 -16.61 20.42 12.90
N PHE A 22 -16.10 19.23 12.63
CA PHE A 22 -16.34 18.07 13.46
C PHE A 22 -16.11 18.51 14.90
N ARG A 23 -17.22 18.67 15.63
CA ARG A 23 -17.16 18.87 17.07
C ARG A 23 -16.49 17.60 17.60
N PRO A 24 -15.36 17.70 18.32
CA PRO A 24 -14.81 16.53 18.99
C PRO A 24 -15.91 15.93 19.86
N LEU A 25 -16.17 14.64 19.68
CA LEU A 25 -17.19 13.92 20.45
C LEU A 25 -16.83 14.06 21.92
N THR A 26 -17.64 14.80 22.67
CA THR A 26 -17.53 14.85 24.13
C THR A 26 -17.91 13.46 24.66
N PRO A 27 -17.31 12.96 25.76
CA PRO A 27 -17.63 11.63 26.32
C PRO A 27 -19.12 11.35 26.49
N ALA A 28 -19.94 12.39 26.69
CA ALA A 28 -21.40 12.30 26.75
C ALA A 28 -22.09 11.88 25.43
N GLN A 29 -21.54 12.24 24.26
CA GLN A 29 -22.09 11.87 22.95
C GLN A 29 -21.68 10.46 22.50
N LEU A 30 -20.58 9.93 23.06
CA LEU A 30 -20.16 8.54 22.90
C LEU A 30 -21.01 7.56 23.73
N ALA A 31 -21.74 8.06 24.72
CA ALA A 31 -22.53 7.25 25.64
C ALA A 31 -23.95 6.92 25.14
N THR A 32 -24.41 7.46 24.00
CA THR A 32 -25.79 7.28 23.54
C THR A 32 -25.88 6.29 22.38
N ALA A 33 -26.04 5.01 22.69
CA ALA A 33 -26.64 4.03 21.79
C ALA A 33 -28.16 3.99 22.00
N PRO A 34 -28.99 3.74 20.96
CA PRO A 34 -30.43 3.71 21.10
C PRO A 34 -30.89 2.37 21.68
N GLU A 35 -31.28 2.35 22.95
CA GLU A 35 -32.08 1.24 23.50
C GLU A 35 -33.54 1.40 23.09
N ALA A 36 -34.10 0.30 22.59
CA ALA A 36 -35.45 0.18 22.09
C ALA A 36 -36.50 0.31 23.21
N SER A 37 -37.62 0.91 22.85
CA SER A 37 -38.80 1.18 23.67
C SER A 37 -39.45 -0.10 24.24
N GLY A 38 -39.88 -0.07 25.51
CA GLY A 38 -40.74 -1.13 26.06
C GLY A 38 -41.13 -1.01 27.55
N LYS A 39 -42.28 -0.36 27.79
CA LYS A 39 -43.19 -0.42 28.96
C LYS A 39 -42.89 0.42 30.21
N VAL A 40 -43.83 1.33 30.47
CA VAL A 40 -44.01 2.22 31.62
C VAL A 40 -44.87 1.54 32.69
N THR A 41 -44.48 1.61 33.95
CA THR A 41 -45.36 1.51 35.15
C THR A 41 -44.68 2.29 36.31
N PRO A 42 -45.41 2.99 37.21
CA PRO A 42 -44.86 4.16 37.89
C PRO A 42 -44.31 3.92 39.31
N GLN A 43 -43.21 4.63 39.57
CA GLN A 43 -42.87 5.42 40.77
C GLN A 43 -42.58 4.73 42.12
N LYS A 44 -41.33 4.92 42.58
CA LYS A 44 -41.03 5.21 43.99
C LYS A 44 -39.83 6.16 44.10
N ASN A 45 -40.07 7.33 44.69
CA ASN A 45 -39.08 8.40 44.88
C ASN A 45 -37.86 7.87 45.66
N THR A 46 -36.68 7.97 45.06
CA THR A 46 -35.41 7.98 45.78
C THR A 46 -34.46 8.93 45.05
N ALA A 47 -33.88 9.85 45.83
CA ALA A 47 -32.76 10.76 45.55
C ALA A 47 -32.37 11.01 44.08
N SER A 48 -32.40 12.28 43.66
CA SER A 48 -31.81 12.74 42.39
C SER A 48 -30.49 12.00 42.12
N PRO A 49 -30.40 11.20 41.04
CA PRO A 49 -29.14 10.59 40.68
C PRO A 49 -28.22 11.74 40.30
N ARG A 50 -27.15 11.92 41.08
CA ARG A 50 -25.96 12.63 40.61
C ARG A 50 -25.65 12.01 39.25
N THR A 51 -25.75 12.79 38.18
CA THR A 51 -25.34 12.37 36.84
C THR A 51 -23.97 11.73 36.99
N PRO A 52 -23.79 10.42 36.72
CA PRO A 52 -22.48 9.81 36.84
C PRO A 52 -21.59 10.55 35.85
N GLU A 53 -20.53 11.19 36.35
CA GLU A 53 -19.52 11.76 35.46
C GLU A 53 -19.04 10.64 34.53
N PRO A 54 -18.99 10.86 33.21
CA PRO A 54 -18.63 9.81 32.27
C PRO A 54 -17.23 9.33 32.62
N GLN A 55 -17.15 8.09 33.11
CA GLN A 55 -15.87 7.44 33.37
C GLN A 55 -15.03 7.47 32.08
N PRO A 56 -13.73 7.78 32.18
CA PRO A 56 -12.87 7.81 31.00
C PRO A 56 -12.89 6.43 30.34
N LEU A 57 -13.32 6.40 29.08
CA LEU A 57 -13.36 5.17 28.29
C LEU A 57 -11.98 4.52 28.26
N THR A 58 -11.94 3.20 28.40
CA THR A 58 -10.70 2.45 28.22
C THR A 58 -10.20 2.61 26.77
N PRO A 59 -8.88 2.45 26.51
CA PRO A 59 -8.34 2.53 25.15
C PRO A 59 -9.06 1.61 24.15
N ALA A 60 -9.44 0.42 24.60
CA ALA A 60 -10.20 -0.54 23.79
C ALA A 60 -11.62 -0.04 23.46
N GLN A 61 -12.34 0.54 24.44
CA GLN A 61 -13.67 1.10 24.20
C GLN A 61 -13.64 2.32 23.27
N THR A 62 -12.65 3.21 23.44
CA THR A 62 -12.47 4.36 22.55
C THR A 62 -12.14 3.91 21.13
N PHE A 63 -11.30 2.89 20.97
CA PHE A 63 -11.02 2.27 19.67
C PHE A 63 -12.27 1.64 19.06
N ASP A 64 -13.02 0.85 19.83
CA ASP A 64 -14.23 0.18 19.36
C ASP A 64 -15.30 1.20 18.91
N ALA A 65 -15.42 2.32 19.63
CA ALA A 65 -16.31 3.43 19.25
C ALA A 65 -15.87 4.11 17.95
N LEU A 66 -14.57 4.40 17.79
CA LEU A 66 -14.02 4.95 16.54
C LEU A 66 -14.26 3.99 15.37
N TYR A 67 -14.02 2.69 15.57
CA TYR A 67 -14.23 1.66 14.57
C TYR A 67 -15.71 1.57 14.17
N ALA A 68 -16.61 1.48 15.14
CA ALA A 68 -18.04 1.37 14.89
C ALA A 68 -18.58 2.58 14.11
N PHE A 69 -18.09 3.78 14.43
CA PHE A 69 -18.51 5.02 13.78
C PHE A 69 -17.92 5.18 12.37
N CYS A 70 -16.60 5.02 12.22
CA CYS A 70 -15.91 5.34 10.97
C CYS A 70 -15.93 4.20 9.95
N SER A 71 -15.91 2.93 10.38
CA SER A 71 -15.73 1.81 9.45
C SER A 71 -16.77 1.74 8.33
N PRO A 72 -18.10 1.95 8.54
CA PRO A 72 -19.05 1.84 7.46
C PRO A 72 -18.81 2.90 6.37
N ALA A 73 -18.51 4.14 6.77
CA ALA A 73 -18.20 5.22 5.83
C ALA A 73 -16.88 4.98 5.08
N LEU A 74 -15.86 4.47 5.78
CA LEU A 74 -14.56 4.17 5.16
C LEU A 74 -14.62 3.01 4.17
N VAL A 75 -15.44 1.98 4.43
CA VAL A 75 -15.60 0.87 3.47
C VAL A 75 -16.30 1.39 2.21
N ARG A 76 -17.33 2.23 2.37
CA ARG A 76 -18.01 2.91 1.25
C ARG A 76 -17.04 3.75 0.40
N GLN A 77 -16.19 4.54 1.05
CA GLN A 77 -15.20 5.35 0.35
C GLN A 77 -14.14 4.51 -0.38
N THR A 78 -13.58 3.50 0.29
CA THR A 78 -12.57 2.61 -0.31
C THR A 78 -13.17 1.72 -1.41
N TYR A 79 -14.48 1.46 -1.38
CA TYR A 79 -15.18 0.84 -2.49
C TYR A 79 -15.20 1.72 -3.74
N LEU A 80 -15.49 3.02 -3.62
CA LEU A 80 -15.39 3.96 -4.75
C LEU A 80 -13.97 4.01 -5.35
N LEU A 81 -12.95 3.77 -4.52
CA LEU A 81 -11.56 3.72 -4.97
C LEU A 81 -11.20 2.42 -5.69
N THR A 82 -11.78 1.28 -5.32
CA THR A 82 -11.31 -0.05 -5.73
C THR A 82 -12.28 -0.81 -6.63
N GLY A 83 -13.57 -0.51 -6.53
CA GLY A 83 -14.67 -1.24 -7.16
C GLY A 83 -14.86 -2.67 -6.66
N ARG A 84 -14.21 -3.02 -5.54
CA ARG A 84 -14.16 -4.39 -5.00
C ARG A 84 -14.54 -4.36 -3.53
N ARG A 85 -15.64 -5.03 -3.18
CA ARG A 85 -16.24 -5.03 -1.84
C ARG A 85 -15.31 -5.66 -0.81
N GLU A 86 -14.72 -6.80 -1.17
CA GLU A 86 -13.81 -7.51 -0.27
C GLU A 86 -12.52 -6.72 -0.06
N LEU A 87 -11.96 -6.15 -1.13
CA LEU A 87 -10.74 -5.34 -1.03
C LEU A 87 -10.97 -4.05 -0.22
N ALA A 88 -12.10 -3.38 -0.42
CA ALA A 88 -12.48 -2.20 0.35
C ALA A 88 -12.56 -2.52 1.85
N ARG A 89 -13.28 -3.59 2.20
CA ARG A 89 -13.40 -4.06 3.58
C ARG A 89 -12.04 -4.38 4.19
N GLU A 90 -11.23 -5.16 3.49
CA GLU A 90 -9.90 -5.54 3.96
C GLU A 90 -8.94 -4.35 4.14
N ALA A 91 -9.02 -3.36 3.25
CA ALA A 91 -8.22 -2.15 3.35
C ALA A 91 -8.54 -1.37 4.64
N VAL A 92 -9.83 -1.24 4.97
CA VAL A 92 -10.28 -0.60 6.21
C VAL A 92 -9.89 -1.42 7.43
N GLU A 93 -10.11 -2.73 7.43
CA GLU A 93 -9.69 -3.60 8.52
C GLU A 93 -8.17 -3.51 8.74
N ARG A 94 -7.37 -3.46 7.66
CA ARG A 94 -5.92 -3.31 7.74
C ARG A 94 -5.54 -1.95 8.33
N ALA A 95 -6.22 -0.88 7.94
CA ALA A 95 -5.97 0.46 8.49
C ALA A 95 -6.25 0.51 9.99
N PHE A 96 -7.36 -0.07 10.45
CA PHE A 96 -7.68 -0.16 11.88
C PHE A 96 -6.74 -1.08 12.66
N GLN A 97 -6.25 -2.17 12.06
CA GLN A 97 -5.18 -2.97 12.67
C GLN A 97 -3.91 -2.13 12.90
N LEU A 98 -3.52 -1.33 11.90
CA LEU A 98 -2.36 -0.42 12.01
C LEU A 98 -2.63 0.70 13.03
N ALA A 99 -3.87 1.18 13.13
CA ALA A 99 -4.29 2.15 14.12
C ALA A 99 -4.16 1.58 15.54
N TRP A 100 -4.60 0.34 15.76
CA TRP A 100 -4.47 -0.35 17.05
C TRP A 100 -3.00 -0.52 17.46
N GLN A 101 -2.14 -0.90 16.51
CA GLN A 101 -0.70 -1.05 16.76
C GLN A 101 -0.03 0.27 17.19
N ARG A 102 -0.55 1.41 16.72
CA ARG A 102 -0.05 2.76 17.04
C ARG A 102 -1.05 3.55 17.88
N TRP A 103 -1.88 2.86 18.65
CA TRP A 103 -3.03 3.48 19.32
C TRP A 103 -2.67 4.67 20.24
N PRO A 104 -1.56 4.63 21.02
CA PRO A 104 -1.18 5.78 21.84
C PRO A 104 -0.91 7.08 21.05
N GLU A 105 -0.46 6.96 19.79
CA GLU A 105 -0.22 8.10 18.90
C GLU A 105 -1.54 8.54 18.25
N VAL A 106 -2.28 7.58 17.67
CA VAL A 106 -3.54 7.85 16.97
C VAL A 106 -4.60 8.45 17.89
N ALA A 107 -4.70 7.95 19.13
CA ALA A 107 -5.67 8.47 20.11
C ALA A 107 -5.36 9.89 20.58
N ARG A 108 -4.12 10.37 20.39
CA ARG A 108 -3.70 11.75 20.70
C ARG A 108 -3.75 12.67 19.48
N ASP A 109 -3.94 12.11 18.29
CA ASP A 109 -4.07 12.89 17.07
C ASP A 109 -5.31 13.80 17.13
N ARG A 110 -5.24 14.94 16.46
CA ARG A 110 -6.36 15.88 16.35
C ARG A 110 -7.50 15.28 15.52
N ASP A 111 -7.18 14.45 14.53
CA ASP A 111 -8.13 13.78 13.66
C ASP A 111 -7.78 12.29 13.48
N PRO A 112 -8.13 11.43 14.47
CA PRO A 112 -7.91 9.99 14.35
C PRO A 112 -8.68 9.37 13.18
N ALA A 113 -9.83 9.95 12.79
CA ALA A 113 -10.62 9.45 11.66
C ALA A 113 -9.92 9.73 10.33
N GLY A 114 -9.37 10.93 10.15
CA GLY A 114 -8.53 11.31 9.01
C GLY A 114 -7.28 10.45 8.89
N TRP A 115 -6.61 10.17 10.01
CA TRP A 115 -5.46 9.26 10.04
C TRP A 115 -5.83 7.87 9.50
N VAL A 116 -6.92 7.27 10.02
CA VAL A 116 -7.35 5.93 9.58
C VAL A 116 -7.80 5.96 8.12
N ARG A 117 -8.43 7.04 7.68
CA ARG A 117 -8.85 7.23 6.28
C ARG A 117 -7.67 7.27 5.33
N ALA A 118 -6.62 8.03 5.64
CA ALA A 118 -5.41 8.09 4.84
C ALA A 118 -4.78 6.70 4.69
N VAL A 119 -4.60 5.98 5.81
CA VAL A 119 -4.05 4.61 5.80
C VAL A 119 -4.96 3.64 5.04
N ALA A 120 -6.28 3.76 5.16
CA ALA A 120 -7.23 2.93 4.43
C ALA A 120 -7.13 3.17 2.92
N TYR A 121 -6.93 4.41 2.49
CA TYR A 121 -6.78 4.78 1.08
C TYR A 121 -5.46 4.25 0.50
N ASP A 122 -4.36 4.33 1.24
CA ASP A 122 -3.08 3.74 0.85
C ASP A 122 -3.18 2.22 0.75
N CYS A 123 -3.86 1.59 1.72
CA CYS A 123 -4.14 0.17 1.69
C CYS A 123 -5.02 -0.19 0.49
N ALA A 124 -6.03 0.61 0.15
CA ALA A 124 -6.96 0.34 -0.95
C ALA A 124 -6.31 0.51 -2.34
N LEU A 125 -5.51 1.55 -2.52
CA LEU A 125 -4.86 1.89 -3.80
C LEU A 125 -3.48 1.25 -3.99
N SER A 126 -3.08 0.36 -3.08
CA SER A 126 -1.79 -0.29 -3.12
C SER A 126 -1.56 -1.04 -4.44
N PRO A 127 -0.45 -0.80 -5.16
CA PRO A 127 -0.17 -1.46 -6.44
C PRO A 127 0.01 -2.97 -6.30
N TRP A 128 0.29 -3.46 -5.09
CA TRP A 128 0.52 -4.87 -4.80
C TRP A 128 -0.73 -5.74 -4.98
N HIS A 129 -1.93 -5.15 -5.01
CA HIS A 129 -3.16 -5.91 -5.22
C HIS A 129 -3.23 -6.58 -6.59
N ARG A 130 -2.54 -6.02 -7.59
CA ARG A 130 -2.44 -6.61 -8.93
C ARG A 130 -1.78 -8.00 -8.94
N PHE A 131 -0.98 -8.30 -7.91
CA PHE A 131 -0.27 -9.57 -7.78
C PHE A 131 -1.05 -10.61 -6.96
N ARG A 132 -2.19 -10.25 -6.36
CA ARG A 132 -2.98 -11.17 -5.53
C ARG A 132 -3.87 -12.04 -6.41
N PRO A 133 -3.70 -13.38 -6.44
CA PRO A 133 -4.48 -14.26 -7.31
C PRO A 133 -6.00 -14.14 -7.12
N ARG A 134 -6.44 -13.96 -5.87
CA ARG A 134 -7.85 -13.76 -5.51
C ARG A 134 -8.52 -12.55 -6.18
N TYR A 135 -7.74 -11.58 -6.65
CA TYR A 135 -8.25 -10.37 -7.32
C TYR A 135 -8.05 -10.39 -8.83
N ARG A 136 -7.66 -11.53 -9.41
CA ARG A 136 -7.59 -11.67 -10.88
C ARG A 136 -8.98 -11.61 -11.52
N ASN A 137 -9.99 -12.14 -10.84
CA ASN A 137 -11.37 -12.09 -11.31
C ASN A 137 -12.04 -10.78 -10.83
N PRO A 138 -12.81 -10.11 -11.70
CA PRO A 138 -13.65 -8.99 -11.28
C PRO A 138 -14.80 -9.49 -10.39
N GLU A 139 -15.20 -8.67 -9.43
CA GLU A 139 -16.42 -8.92 -8.66
C GLU A 139 -17.66 -8.62 -9.52
N PRO A 140 -18.84 -9.18 -9.18
CA PRO A 140 -20.09 -8.82 -9.85
C PRO A 140 -20.30 -7.30 -9.82
N PRO A 141 -20.62 -6.67 -10.96
CA PRO A 141 -20.84 -5.23 -11.02
C PRO A 141 -22.10 -4.84 -10.22
N PRO A 142 -22.27 -3.56 -9.86
CA PRO A 142 -23.52 -3.05 -9.29
C PRO A 142 -24.76 -3.48 -10.08
N ALA A 143 -25.91 -3.62 -9.42
CA ALA A 143 -27.14 -4.07 -10.10
C ALA A 143 -27.72 -2.99 -11.04
N ASP A 144 -27.69 -1.73 -10.59
CA ASP A 144 -28.20 -0.60 -11.35
C ASP A 144 -27.23 -0.24 -12.51
N PRO A 145 -27.68 -0.15 -13.78
CA PRO A 145 -26.86 0.33 -14.89
C PRO A 145 -26.17 1.68 -14.62
N ALA A 146 -26.86 2.65 -14.02
CA ALA A 146 -26.29 3.97 -13.76
C ALA A 146 -25.15 3.91 -12.73
N ASP A 147 -25.28 3.05 -11.73
CA ASP A 147 -24.24 2.79 -10.72
C ASP A 147 -23.03 2.09 -11.36
N ARG A 148 -23.26 1.15 -12.28
CA ARG A 148 -22.18 0.48 -13.03
C ARG A 148 -21.39 1.45 -13.90
N GLU A 149 -22.07 2.33 -14.61
CA GLU A 149 -21.44 3.32 -15.49
C GLU A 149 -20.60 4.32 -14.68
N LEU A 150 -21.15 4.84 -13.57
CA LEU A 150 -20.40 5.71 -12.64
C LEU A 150 -19.16 5.02 -12.08
N LEU A 151 -19.31 3.79 -11.56
CA LEU A 151 -18.19 3.06 -11.02
C LEU A 151 -17.13 2.79 -12.09
N HIS A 152 -17.54 2.38 -13.29
CA HIS A 152 -16.62 2.16 -14.40
C HIS A 152 -15.85 3.45 -14.76
N ALA A 153 -16.52 4.59 -14.85
CA ALA A 153 -15.89 5.88 -15.15
C ALA A 153 -14.89 6.29 -14.06
N LEU A 154 -15.24 6.11 -12.77
CA LEU A 154 -14.30 6.31 -11.65
C LEU A 154 -13.07 5.41 -11.75
N LEU A 155 -13.26 4.13 -12.08
CA LEU A 155 -12.20 3.14 -12.17
C LEU A 155 -11.27 3.35 -13.37
N ARG A 156 -11.67 4.13 -14.38
CA ARG A 156 -10.79 4.57 -15.48
C ARG A 156 -9.86 5.72 -15.10
N LEU A 157 -10.19 6.52 -14.09
CA LEU A 157 -9.33 7.59 -13.61
C LEU A 157 -8.03 7.01 -13.03
N PRO A 158 -6.86 7.65 -13.21
CA PRO A 158 -5.66 7.22 -12.50
C PRO A 158 -5.86 7.28 -10.97
N PRO A 159 -5.23 6.38 -10.17
CA PRO A 159 -5.49 6.24 -8.73
C PRO A 159 -5.43 7.55 -7.94
N THR A 160 -4.46 8.41 -8.22
CA THR A 160 -4.28 9.70 -7.53
C THR A 160 -5.43 10.67 -7.83
N TYR A 161 -5.93 10.70 -9.07
CA TYR A 161 -7.02 11.58 -9.49
C TYR A 161 -8.34 11.12 -8.88
N ARG A 162 -8.58 9.80 -8.90
CA ARG A 162 -9.71 9.16 -8.23
C ARG A 162 -9.71 9.43 -6.73
N ARG A 163 -8.54 9.30 -6.07
CA ARG A 163 -8.36 9.64 -4.66
C ARG A 163 -8.74 11.09 -4.39
N THR A 164 -8.17 12.04 -5.13
CA THR A 164 -8.47 13.46 -4.98
C THR A 164 -9.95 13.76 -5.17
N LEU A 165 -10.60 13.17 -6.18
CA LEU A 165 -12.03 13.36 -6.43
C LEU A 165 -12.89 12.77 -5.30
N VAL A 166 -12.60 11.56 -4.82
CA VAL A 166 -13.37 10.96 -3.70
C VAL A 166 -13.18 11.76 -2.41
N LEU A 167 -11.98 12.27 -2.12
CA LEU A 167 -11.74 13.12 -0.95
C LEU A 167 -12.52 14.44 -1.00
N TYR A 168 -12.51 15.11 -2.16
CA TYR A 168 -13.15 16.41 -2.31
C TYR A 168 -14.67 16.27 -2.52
N ASP A 169 -15.09 15.56 -3.57
CA ASP A 169 -16.49 15.43 -3.98
C ASP A 169 -17.24 14.34 -3.23
N GLY A 170 -16.56 13.29 -2.74
CA GLY A 170 -17.20 12.21 -1.97
C GLY A 170 -17.27 12.50 -0.47
N VAL A 171 -16.13 12.82 0.14
CA VAL A 171 -16.00 13.07 1.59
C VAL A 171 -16.36 14.51 1.95
N GLY A 172 -16.14 15.47 1.04
CA GLY A 172 -16.45 16.88 1.27
C GLY A 172 -15.35 17.67 1.98
N LEU A 173 -14.10 17.19 1.94
CA LEU A 173 -12.95 17.91 2.46
C LEU A 173 -12.72 19.21 1.68
N ASP A 174 -12.10 20.19 2.33
CA ASP A 174 -11.64 21.35 1.59
C ASP A 174 -10.39 21.00 0.76
N LEU A 175 -10.00 21.93 -0.14
CA LEU A 175 -8.90 21.69 -1.05
C LEU A 175 -7.53 21.60 -0.32
N PRO A 176 -7.21 22.46 0.66
CA PRO A 176 -6.01 22.29 1.50
C PRO A 176 -5.95 20.95 2.26
N GLU A 177 -7.05 20.49 2.85
CA GLU A 177 -7.15 19.20 3.56
C GLU A 177 -6.93 18.04 2.57
N THR A 178 -7.58 18.11 1.41
CA THR A 178 -7.39 17.12 0.32
C THR A 178 -5.94 17.09 -0.15
N ALA A 179 -5.29 18.25 -0.26
CA ALA A 179 -3.89 18.35 -0.67
C ALA A 179 -2.95 17.72 0.38
N ALA A 180 -3.16 18.04 1.66
CA ALA A 180 -2.40 17.47 2.77
C ALA A 180 -2.47 15.92 2.78
N GLU A 181 -3.66 15.35 2.60
CA GLU A 181 -3.85 13.90 2.61
C GLU A 181 -3.38 13.17 1.36
N THR A 182 -3.25 13.88 0.25
CA THR A 182 -2.69 13.33 -0.99
C THR A 182 -1.22 13.63 -1.14
N GLU A 183 -0.59 14.17 -0.09
CA GLU A 183 0.82 14.57 -0.04
C GLU A 183 1.19 15.45 -1.25
N ALA A 184 0.33 16.42 -1.54
CA ALA A 184 0.43 17.30 -2.69
C ALA A 184 0.29 18.76 -2.30
N SER A 185 0.75 19.65 -3.18
CA SER A 185 0.47 21.07 -3.05
C SER A 185 -1.01 21.35 -3.39
N THR A 186 -1.59 22.39 -2.79
CA THR A 186 -2.96 22.82 -3.08
C THR A 186 -3.22 23.05 -4.58
N PRO A 187 -2.32 23.69 -5.35
CA PRO A 187 -2.49 23.81 -6.80
C PRO A 187 -2.46 22.47 -7.55
N ALA A 188 -1.62 21.52 -7.11
CA ALA A 188 -1.57 20.19 -7.71
C ALA A 188 -2.87 19.40 -7.42
N ALA A 189 -3.41 19.50 -6.21
CA ALA A 189 -4.70 18.92 -5.87
C ALA A 189 -5.84 19.54 -6.69
N ALA A 190 -5.86 20.86 -6.88
CA ALA A 190 -6.84 21.53 -7.74
C ALA A 190 -6.78 21.02 -9.17
N SER A 191 -5.58 20.95 -9.74
CA SER A 191 -5.38 20.50 -11.11
C SER A 191 -5.85 19.06 -11.30
N ARG A 192 -5.51 18.16 -10.35
CA ARG A 192 -5.99 16.77 -10.37
C ARG A 192 -7.52 16.69 -10.28
N LEU A 193 -8.14 17.51 -9.43
CA LEU A 193 -9.60 17.54 -9.28
C LEU A 193 -10.28 18.01 -10.57
N THR A 194 -9.80 19.10 -11.18
CA THR A 194 -10.33 19.62 -12.44
C THR A 194 -10.26 18.55 -13.53
N HIS A 195 -9.09 17.93 -13.72
CA HIS A 195 -8.93 16.86 -14.71
C HIS A 195 -9.78 15.62 -14.42
N ALA A 196 -9.93 15.24 -13.14
CA ALA A 196 -10.78 14.13 -12.76
C ALA A 196 -12.26 14.39 -13.11
N ARG A 197 -12.73 15.62 -12.89
CA ARG A 197 -14.09 16.05 -13.25
C ARG A 197 -14.26 16.12 -14.76
N GLU A 198 -13.33 16.72 -15.50
CA GLU A 198 -13.36 16.76 -16.98
C GLU A 198 -13.47 15.35 -17.57
N ALA A 199 -12.64 14.41 -17.11
CA ALA A 199 -12.65 13.03 -17.58
C ALA A 199 -13.94 12.27 -17.21
N LEU A 200 -14.58 12.63 -16.08
CA LEU A 200 -15.86 12.05 -15.66
C LEU A 200 -17.01 12.61 -16.50
N VAL A 201 -17.08 13.94 -16.65
CA VAL A 201 -18.12 14.65 -17.43
C VAL A 201 -18.08 14.28 -18.91
N ALA A 202 -16.89 14.03 -19.47
CA ALA A 202 -16.76 13.54 -20.84
C ALA A 202 -17.45 12.19 -21.08
N GLN A 203 -17.61 11.36 -20.04
CA GLN A 203 -18.32 10.07 -20.10
C GLN A 203 -19.76 10.17 -19.59
N LEU A 204 -20.01 11.01 -18.59
CA LEU A 204 -21.27 11.14 -17.86
C LEU A 204 -21.62 12.64 -17.71
N PRO A 205 -22.17 13.28 -18.77
CA PRO A 205 -22.43 14.72 -18.79
C PRO A 205 -23.39 15.20 -17.70
N GLU A 206 -24.30 14.34 -17.24
CA GLU A 206 -25.24 14.60 -16.16
C GLU A 206 -24.58 14.83 -14.79
N LEU A 207 -23.29 14.49 -14.66
CA LEU A 207 -22.49 14.69 -13.45
C LEU A 207 -21.66 15.98 -13.48
N ALA A 208 -21.93 16.88 -14.42
CA ALA A 208 -21.29 18.20 -14.48
C ALA A 208 -21.58 19.07 -13.24
N ASP A 209 -22.75 18.89 -12.62
CA ASP A 209 -23.08 19.54 -11.35
C ASP A 209 -22.39 18.84 -10.16
N PRO A 210 -21.52 19.53 -9.40
CA PRO A 210 -20.84 18.95 -8.25
C PRO A 210 -21.79 18.43 -7.15
N ALA A 211 -22.95 19.06 -6.96
CA ALA A 211 -23.92 18.58 -5.96
C ALA A 211 -24.53 17.25 -6.39
N ARG A 212 -24.89 17.12 -7.66
CA ARG A 212 -25.35 15.87 -8.25
C ARG A 212 -24.29 14.77 -8.18
N LEU A 213 -23.03 15.10 -8.48
CA LEU A 213 -21.92 14.17 -8.36
C LEU A 213 -21.78 13.65 -6.93
N HIS A 214 -21.76 14.54 -5.93
CA HIS A 214 -21.70 14.15 -4.52
C HIS A 214 -22.82 13.20 -4.13
N GLN A 215 -24.06 13.53 -4.50
CA GLN A 215 -25.23 12.68 -4.24
C GLN A 215 -25.07 11.29 -4.86
N ARG A 216 -24.68 11.21 -6.14
CA ARG A 216 -24.51 9.93 -6.85
C ARG A 216 -23.37 9.08 -6.27
N LEU A 217 -22.29 9.69 -5.81
CA LEU A 217 -21.20 8.99 -5.10
C LEU A 217 -21.69 8.38 -3.79
N LEU A 218 -22.53 9.10 -3.02
CA LEU A 218 -23.11 8.60 -1.78
C LEU A 218 -24.12 7.48 -2.02
N GLU A 219 -25.01 7.65 -3.00
CA GLU A 219 -25.98 6.64 -3.42
C GLU A 219 -25.26 5.34 -3.77
N LEU A 220 -24.37 5.37 -4.77
CA LEU A 220 -23.58 4.22 -5.22
C LEU A 220 -22.88 3.49 -4.07
N ALA A 221 -22.27 4.24 -3.15
CA ALA A 221 -21.56 3.63 -2.05
C ALA A 221 -22.50 3.04 -0.99
N SER A 222 -23.73 3.55 -0.84
CA SER A 222 -24.71 3.09 0.14
C SER A 222 -25.53 1.87 -0.30
N THR A 223 -25.75 1.69 -1.61
CA THR A 223 -26.53 0.56 -2.17
C THR A 223 -25.82 -0.77 -1.95
N GLU A 224 -24.50 -0.74 -1.87
CA GLU A 224 -23.67 -1.92 -1.71
C GLU A 224 -23.63 -2.38 -0.25
N ARG A 225 -23.93 -3.66 -0.01
CA ARG A 225 -23.88 -4.30 1.32
C ARG A 225 -22.43 -4.50 1.76
N LEU A 226 -21.82 -3.41 2.18
CA LEU A 226 -20.43 -3.30 2.61
C LEU A 226 -20.34 -3.46 4.14
N GLY A 227 -20.48 -4.69 4.62
CA GLY A 227 -20.43 -4.99 6.06
C GLY A 227 -19.00 -5.02 6.60
N ALA A 228 -18.66 -4.09 7.50
CA ALA A 228 -17.40 -4.14 8.25
C ALA A 228 -17.39 -5.30 9.26
N GLY A 229 -16.23 -5.92 9.49
CA GLY A 229 -16.06 -6.98 10.49
C GLY A 229 -16.30 -6.48 11.93
N LYS A 230 -16.42 -7.37 12.91
CA LYS A 230 -16.58 -6.98 14.32
C LYS A 230 -15.29 -6.34 14.88
N PRO A 231 -15.36 -5.30 15.72
CA PRO A 231 -14.18 -4.57 16.24
C PRO A 231 -13.15 -5.49 16.94
N THR A 232 -13.64 -6.42 17.75
CA THR A 232 -12.81 -7.40 18.50
C THR A 232 -11.97 -8.30 17.59
N VAL A 233 -12.47 -8.63 16.40
CA VAL A 233 -11.77 -9.45 15.41
C VAL A 233 -10.63 -8.67 14.77
N VAL A 234 -10.83 -7.37 14.52
CA VAL A 234 -9.80 -6.49 13.93
C VAL A 234 -8.62 -6.32 14.89
N ARG A 235 -8.91 -6.15 16.18
CA ARG A 235 -7.88 -6.06 17.23
C ARG A 235 -7.05 -7.33 17.36
N THR A 236 -7.72 -8.47 17.58
CA THR A 236 -7.06 -9.78 17.78
C THR A 236 -6.37 -10.31 16.52
N GLY A 237 -6.90 -9.98 15.33
CA GLY A 237 -6.30 -10.35 14.04
C GLY A 237 -4.95 -9.65 13.81
N GLY A 238 -4.82 -8.38 14.21
CA GLY A 238 -3.57 -7.63 14.11
C GLY A 238 -2.45 -8.22 14.98
N GLU A 239 -2.78 -8.61 16.21
CA GLU A 239 -1.84 -9.21 17.16
C GLU A 239 -1.32 -10.57 16.66
N ARG A 240 -2.21 -11.45 16.21
CA ARG A 240 -1.85 -12.77 15.65
C ARG A 240 -0.92 -12.65 14.44
N ARG A 241 -1.18 -11.67 13.57
CA ARG A 241 -0.40 -11.46 12.35
C ARG A 241 0.99 -10.91 12.65
N ASN A 242 1.11 -9.99 13.60
CA ASN A 242 2.43 -9.52 14.06
C ASN A 242 3.22 -10.65 14.70
N VAL A 243 2.61 -11.43 15.60
CA VAL A 243 3.26 -12.61 16.20
C VAL A 243 3.69 -13.61 15.14
N PHE A 244 2.85 -13.85 14.14
CA PHE A 244 3.19 -14.73 13.02
C PHE A 244 4.41 -14.23 12.24
N TRP A 245 4.46 -12.95 11.87
CA TRP A 245 5.61 -12.38 11.16
C TRP A 245 6.89 -12.40 11.98
N THR A 246 6.82 -12.09 13.28
CA THR A 246 7.98 -12.19 14.17
C THR A 246 8.48 -13.63 14.26
N ARG A 247 7.58 -14.60 14.43
CA ARG A 247 7.94 -16.03 14.46
C ARG A 247 8.53 -16.51 13.13
N ALA A 248 7.97 -16.07 12.01
CA ALA A 248 8.47 -16.39 10.68
C ALA A 248 9.87 -15.80 10.44
N ALA A 249 10.10 -14.55 10.86
CA ALA A 249 11.43 -13.92 10.78
C ALA A 249 12.46 -14.69 11.62
N ILE A 250 12.10 -15.08 12.85
CA ILE A 250 12.97 -15.90 13.70
C ILE A 250 13.29 -17.25 13.03
N ALA A 251 12.27 -17.95 12.53
CA ALA A 251 12.46 -19.24 11.86
C ALA A 251 13.33 -19.12 10.60
N PHE A 252 13.17 -18.06 9.83
CA PHE A 252 13.99 -17.76 8.66
C PHE A 252 15.46 -17.52 9.03
N THR A 253 15.71 -16.73 10.08
CA THR A 253 17.07 -16.50 10.59
C THR A 253 17.72 -17.80 11.07
N VAL A 254 16.99 -18.64 11.81
CA VAL A 254 17.49 -19.96 12.25
C VAL A 254 17.81 -20.85 11.06
N THR A 255 16.97 -20.83 10.02
CA THR A 255 17.19 -21.60 8.78
C THR A 255 18.45 -21.14 8.05
N ILE A 256 18.67 -19.83 7.93
CA ILE A 256 19.90 -19.28 7.32
C ILE A 256 21.12 -19.71 8.12
N ILE A 257 21.10 -19.56 9.45
CA ILE A 257 22.23 -19.96 10.31
C ILE A 257 22.51 -21.45 10.16
N GLY A 258 21.48 -22.29 10.17
CA GLY A 258 21.60 -23.73 9.96
C GLY A 258 22.18 -24.08 8.59
N ALA A 259 21.69 -23.44 7.52
CA ALA A 259 22.22 -23.61 6.17
C ALA A 259 23.69 -23.18 6.06
N THR A 260 24.05 -22.04 6.65
CA THR A 260 25.44 -21.57 6.70
C THR A 260 26.33 -22.55 7.47
N ALA A 261 25.91 -23.03 8.63
CA ALA A 261 26.65 -24.02 9.40
C ALA A 261 26.82 -25.34 8.62
N LEU A 262 25.78 -25.80 7.93
CA LEU A 262 25.84 -26.97 7.06
C LEU A 262 26.82 -26.76 5.89
N THR A 263 26.83 -25.57 5.28
CA THR A 263 27.79 -25.26 4.22
C THR A 263 29.21 -25.24 4.73
N LEU A 264 29.46 -24.70 5.93
CA LEU A 264 30.78 -24.71 6.55
C LEU A 264 31.25 -26.14 6.89
N GLN A 265 30.34 -27.05 7.22
CA GLN A 265 30.66 -28.45 7.50
C GLN A 265 30.89 -29.30 6.24
N THR A 266 30.14 -29.02 5.16
CA THR A 266 30.13 -29.88 3.95
C THR A 266 30.93 -29.31 2.80
N ALA A 267 31.31 -28.03 2.84
CA ALA A 267 32.12 -27.42 1.78
C ALA A 267 33.49 -28.10 1.71
N PRO A 268 33.92 -28.57 0.52
CA PRO A 268 35.25 -29.11 0.34
C PRO A 268 36.29 -28.04 0.65
N THR A 269 37.09 -28.26 1.68
CA THR A 269 38.13 -27.32 2.16
C THR A 269 39.36 -27.27 1.27
N ARG A 270 39.46 -28.19 0.31
CA ARG A 270 40.56 -28.28 -0.64
C ARG A 270 40.04 -28.41 -2.06
N TYR A 271 40.58 -27.58 -2.94
CA TYR A 271 40.39 -27.74 -4.37
C TYR A 271 41.35 -28.83 -4.87
N GLU A 272 40.81 -29.96 -5.32
CA GLU A 272 41.58 -30.93 -6.08
C GLU A 272 41.49 -30.54 -7.56
N ALA A 273 42.63 -30.10 -8.10
CA ALA A 273 42.71 -29.77 -9.52
C ALA A 273 42.42 -31.04 -10.34
N PRO A 274 41.44 -31.01 -11.25
CA PRO A 274 41.15 -32.16 -12.09
C PRO A 274 42.39 -32.48 -12.92
N VAL A 275 42.84 -33.73 -12.85
CA VAL A 275 43.99 -34.21 -13.62
C VAL A 275 43.63 -34.07 -15.10
N ALA A 276 44.31 -33.16 -15.80
CA ALA A 276 44.14 -33.00 -17.23
C ALA A 276 44.51 -34.33 -17.93
N PRO A 277 43.75 -34.76 -18.94
CA PRO A 277 44.10 -35.96 -19.70
C PRO A 277 45.50 -35.79 -20.30
N ALA A 278 46.30 -36.86 -20.25
CA ALA A 278 47.65 -36.84 -20.77
C ALA A 278 47.64 -36.54 -22.28
N GLN A 279 48.00 -35.31 -22.65
CA GLN A 279 48.21 -34.92 -24.03
C GLN A 279 49.66 -35.24 -24.39
N ALA A 280 49.88 -36.12 -25.37
CA ALA A 280 51.22 -36.35 -25.90
C ALA A 280 51.78 -35.06 -26.50
N VAL A 281 52.81 -34.50 -25.88
CA VAL A 281 53.52 -33.33 -26.40
C VAL A 281 54.32 -33.77 -27.61
N GLN A 282 53.79 -33.50 -28.81
CA GLN A 282 54.46 -33.76 -30.08
C GLN A 282 55.44 -32.63 -30.39
N GLY A 283 56.60 -32.97 -30.95
CA GLY A 283 57.60 -31.99 -31.39
C GLY A 283 58.63 -31.58 -30.33
N VAL A 284 58.77 -32.34 -29.24
CA VAL A 284 59.95 -32.18 -28.36
C VAL A 284 61.19 -32.58 -29.17
N PRO A 285 62.20 -31.70 -29.31
CA PRO A 285 63.44 -32.05 -29.99
C PRO A 285 64.04 -33.29 -29.34
N PRO A 286 64.62 -34.23 -30.12
CA PRO A 286 65.35 -35.34 -29.54
C PRO A 286 66.41 -34.78 -28.58
N PRO A 287 66.60 -35.38 -27.40
CA PRO A 287 67.63 -34.94 -26.46
C PRO A 287 68.97 -34.87 -27.20
N ALA A 288 69.69 -33.77 -27.02
CA ALA A 288 70.95 -33.52 -27.69
C ALA A 288 71.87 -34.74 -27.52
N ALA A 289 72.33 -35.30 -28.64
CA ALA A 289 73.25 -36.43 -28.59
C ALA A 289 74.48 -36.03 -27.78
N MET A 290 74.78 -36.76 -26.70
CA MET A 290 76.03 -36.56 -25.96
C MET A 290 77.17 -37.17 -26.78
N GLY A 291 77.72 -36.36 -27.67
CA GLY A 291 78.81 -36.75 -28.58
C GLY A 291 79.22 -35.59 -29.50
N PRO A 292 80.35 -35.72 -30.22
CA PRO A 292 80.72 -34.75 -31.24
C PRO A 292 79.62 -34.71 -32.32
N LEU A 293 79.20 -33.50 -32.69
CA LEU A 293 78.19 -33.30 -33.73
C LEU A 293 78.63 -33.99 -35.03
N SER A 294 77.69 -34.65 -35.71
CA SER A 294 77.96 -35.19 -37.04
C SER A 294 78.31 -34.06 -38.02
N GLN A 295 78.97 -34.41 -39.13
CA GLN A 295 79.39 -33.40 -40.11
C GLN A 295 78.19 -32.61 -40.68
N GLU A 296 77.03 -33.26 -40.84
CA GLU A 296 75.78 -32.64 -41.26
C GLU A 296 75.22 -31.68 -40.20
N GLU A 297 75.27 -32.07 -38.93
CA GLU A 297 74.84 -31.22 -37.80
C GLU A 297 75.73 -30.00 -37.63
N GLN A 298 77.05 -30.15 -37.83
CA GLN A 298 78.00 -29.04 -37.82
C GLN A 298 77.73 -28.06 -38.97
N ALA A 299 77.44 -28.58 -40.17
CA ALA A 299 77.08 -27.76 -41.32
C ALA A 299 75.75 -27.03 -41.10
N LEU A 300 74.74 -27.70 -40.55
CA LEU A 300 73.47 -27.09 -40.18
C LEU A 300 73.66 -26.02 -39.11
N ARG A 301 74.45 -26.27 -38.07
CA ARG A 301 74.78 -25.30 -37.03
C ARG A 301 75.51 -24.07 -37.59
N ALA A 302 76.45 -24.26 -38.51
CA ALA A 302 77.13 -23.17 -39.19
C ALA A 302 76.17 -22.35 -40.06
N LYS A 303 75.24 -23.02 -40.77
CA LYS A 303 74.20 -22.39 -41.58
C LYS A 303 73.23 -21.57 -40.72
N LEU A 304 72.75 -22.14 -39.61
CA LEU A 304 71.84 -21.48 -38.67
C LEU A 304 72.50 -20.26 -38.02
N ARG A 305 73.77 -20.36 -37.61
CA ARG A 305 74.53 -19.21 -37.08
C ARG A 305 74.69 -18.07 -38.08
N ARG A 306 74.91 -18.38 -39.38
CA ARG A 306 74.95 -17.36 -40.44
C ARG A 306 73.57 -16.75 -40.70
N ALA A 307 72.51 -17.56 -40.62
CA ALA A 307 71.13 -17.09 -40.78
C ALA A 307 70.69 -16.19 -39.60
N GLU A 308 71.08 -16.50 -38.36
CA GLU A 308 70.86 -15.63 -37.20
C GLU A 308 71.55 -14.26 -37.34
N THR A 309 72.68 -14.19 -38.06
CA THR A 309 73.36 -12.90 -38.30
C THR A 309 72.62 -12.02 -39.32
N SER A 310 71.62 -12.56 -40.03
CA SER A 310 70.87 -11.88 -41.10
C SER A 310 69.34 -11.90 -40.90
N GLY A 311 68.85 -12.34 -39.74
CA GLY A 311 67.43 -12.28 -39.36
C GLY A 311 67.02 -10.88 -38.87
N PRO A 312 65.73 -10.49 -38.99
CA PRO A 312 65.25 -9.18 -38.56
C PRO A 312 65.54 -8.94 -37.07
N GLU A 313 65.77 -7.68 -36.70
CA GLU A 313 66.19 -7.21 -35.37
C GLU A 313 65.52 -7.98 -34.22
N ARG A 314 66.32 -8.36 -33.21
CA ARG A 314 65.82 -9.04 -32.01
C ARG A 314 64.60 -8.30 -31.46
N LEU A 315 63.48 -8.99 -31.37
CA LEU A 315 62.32 -8.51 -30.61
C LEU A 315 62.75 -8.36 -29.14
N SER A 316 63.01 -7.13 -28.72
CA SER A 316 63.19 -6.76 -27.32
C SER A 316 61.82 -6.79 -26.63
N PRO A 317 61.67 -7.45 -25.47
CA PRO A 317 60.39 -7.47 -24.76
C PRO A 317 60.03 -6.05 -24.32
N GLU A 318 58.86 -5.55 -24.75
CA GLU A 318 58.28 -4.35 -24.15
C GLU A 318 57.84 -4.66 -22.72
N THR A 319 58.51 -4.06 -21.75
CA THR A 319 58.03 -3.99 -20.36
C THR A 319 56.78 -3.12 -20.33
N ARG A 320 55.63 -3.73 -20.05
CA ARG A 320 54.42 -3.02 -19.64
C ARG A 320 54.30 -3.02 -18.12
#